data_AF-A0AAD8LT47-F1
#
_entry.id   AF-A0AAD8LT47-F1
#
_cell.length_a   1.000
_cell.length_b   1.000
_cell.length_c   1.000
_cell.angle_alpha   90.00
_cell.angle_beta   90.00
_cell.angle_gamma   90.00
#
_symmetry.space_group_name_H-M   'P 1'
#
loop_
_entity.id
_entity.type
_entity.pdbx_description
1 polymer ?
#
loop_
_entity_poly.entity_id
_entity_poly.type
_entity_poly.pdbx_seq_one_letter_code
_entity_poly.pdbx_strand_id
1 'polypeptide(L)'
;MCEICEVWTAEDLYPCRVCTRVFHDGCLREMGYLRNDSVQELTETAHTSMGWSCYYCDNINLLLTEEEMYSLMETFKQCKIIPESCLGSDDFLSYKHFVSRQLFDEQMTEEMEELELGQFSALDPEKRGQIEWADFLYHESIRVLEKFRSQNSLVRLLTAKERERARASFTALDQDKDGLITGGESKKAQHTWFRKHTKESQSCNVRLVGLCSPVLNFSISHVGPISESSPASSGSGKSRDQDENRQVDWLEFLKENAIYILAARPNSGAVHLRPPL
;
A
#
# COMPACT_ATOMS: atom_id res chain seq x y z
N MET A 1 15.27 -19.23 -14.05
CA MET A 1 16.51 -18.65 -14.58
C MET A 1 16.57 -17.24 -14.04
N CYS A 2 17.69 -16.84 -13.43
CA CYS A 2 17.82 -15.50 -12.87
C CYS A 2 17.73 -14.44 -13.98
N GLU A 3 16.99 -13.36 -13.76
CA GLU A 3 16.84 -12.26 -14.73
C GLU A 3 18.16 -11.54 -15.03
N ILE A 4 19.09 -11.49 -14.06
CA ILE A 4 20.34 -10.71 -14.20
C ILE A 4 21.42 -11.51 -14.92
N CYS A 5 21.68 -12.75 -14.48
CA CYS A 5 22.77 -13.55 -15.03
C CYS A 5 22.31 -14.57 -16.08
N GLU A 6 21.01 -14.72 -16.32
CA GLU A 6 20.43 -15.68 -17.28
C GLU A 6 20.86 -17.14 -17.07
N VAL A 7 21.34 -17.48 -15.87
CA VAL A 7 21.80 -18.83 -15.51
C VAL A 7 20.82 -19.48 -14.52
N TRP A 8 20.77 -20.81 -14.58
CA TRP A 8 20.17 -21.66 -13.55
C TRP A 8 21.31 -22.20 -12.69
N THR A 9 21.59 -21.58 -11.55
CA THR A 9 22.56 -22.09 -10.58
C THR A 9 21.85 -22.96 -9.55
N ALA A 10 22.61 -23.65 -8.70
CA ALA A 10 22.07 -24.35 -7.53
C ALA A 10 21.80 -23.41 -6.34
N GLU A 11 21.94 -22.09 -6.53
CA GLU A 11 21.67 -21.08 -5.51
C GLU A 11 20.18 -20.78 -5.41
N ASP A 12 19.75 -20.26 -4.26
CA ASP A 12 18.36 -19.91 -4.04
C ASP A 12 17.90 -18.78 -4.99
N LEU A 13 16.77 -19.02 -5.65
CA LEU A 13 16.11 -18.07 -6.54
C LEU A 13 14.93 -17.43 -5.84
N TYR A 14 14.98 -16.11 -5.71
CA TYR A 14 13.95 -15.33 -5.04
C TYR A 14 12.95 -14.76 -6.06
N PRO A 15 11.67 -15.18 -6.02
CA PRO A 15 10.66 -14.71 -6.96
C PRO A 15 10.12 -13.34 -6.56
N CYS A 16 9.89 -12.48 -7.56
CA CYS A 16 9.14 -11.24 -7.35
C CYS A 16 7.66 -11.56 -7.13
N ARG A 17 7.00 -10.90 -6.17
CA ARG A 17 5.56 -11.06 -5.90
C ARG A 17 4.67 -10.44 -6.99
N VAL A 18 5.18 -9.41 -7.66
CA VAL A 18 4.46 -8.61 -8.66
C VAL A 18 4.64 -9.20 -10.07
N CYS A 19 5.86 -9.52 -10.49
CA CYS A 19 6.12 -10.05 -11.84
C CYS A 19 6.61 -11.50 -11.82
N THR A 20 6.85 -12.07 -13.00
CA THR A 20 7.32 -13.45 -13.18
C THR A 20 8.83 -13.63 -13.04
N ARG A 21 9.57 -12.54 -12.81
CA ARG A 21 11.03 -12.56 -12.68
C ARG A 21 11.48 -13.19 -11.37
N VAL A 22 12.64 -13.82 -11.43
CA VAL A 22 13.32 -14.44 -10.29
C VAL A 22 14.78 -14.00 -10.27
N PHE A 23 15.37 -13.88 -9.09
CA PHE A 23 16.70 -13.30 -8.91
C PHE A 23 17.53 -14.10 -7.91
N HIS A 24 18.84 -14.17 -8.10
CA HIS A 24 19.76 -14.54 -7.02
C HIS A 24 20.00 -13.32 -6.12
N ASP A 25 20.15 -13.53 -4.82
CA ASP A 25 20.55 -12.47 -3.88
C ASP A 25 21.96 -11.93 -4.18
N GLY A 26 22.88 -12.80 -4.62
CA GLY A 26 24.22 -12.42 -5.09
C GLY A 26 24.16 -11.40 -6.23
N CYS A 27 23.39 -11.67 -7.28
CA CYS A 27 23.24 -10.77 -8.42
C CYS A 27 22.61 -9.41 -8.02
N LEU A 28 21.62 -9.42 -7.12
CA LEU A 28 20.99 -8.18 -6.65
C LEU A 28 21.97 -7.31 -5.85
N ARG A 29 22.83 -7.92 -5.04
CA ARG A 29 23.87 -7.21 -4.27
C ARG A 29 24.94 -6.62 -5.18
N GLU A 30 25.43 -7.40 -6.15
CA GLU A 30 26.47 -6.95 -7.08
C GLU A 30 26.01 -5.74 -7.91
N MET A 31 24.74 -5.72 -8.30
CA MET A 31 24.12 -4.59 -9.02
C MET A 31 23.74 -3.41 -8.11
N GLY A 32 23.92 -3.52 -6.79
CA GLY A 32 23.56 -2.48 -5.83
C GLY A 32 22.06 -2.29 -5.61
N TYR A 33 21.22 -3.22 -6.08
CA TYR A 33 19.75 -3.17 -5.92
C TYR A 33 19.26 -3.72 -4.59
N LEU A 34 20.14 -4.31 -3.78
CA LEU A 34 19.82 -4.85 -2.47
C LEU A 34 20.83 -4.36 -1.44
N ARG A 35 20.35 -3.55 -0.50
CA ARG A 35 21.15 -3.13 0.67
C ARG A 35 21.29 -4.30 1.63
N ASN A 36 22.37 -4.33 2.42
CA ASN A 36 22.69 -5.45 3.31
C ASN A 36 21.60 -5.73 4.37
N ASP A 37 20.93 -4.69 4.85
CA ASP A 37 19.79 -4.76 5.77
C ASP A 37 18.53 -5.38 5.13
N SER A 38 18.42 -5.26 3.81
CA SER A 38 17.27 -5.69 3.01
C SER A 38 17.40 -7.14 2.53
N VAL A 39 18.59 -7.76 2.65
CA VAL A 39 18.83 -9.17 2.30
C VAL A 39 18.03 -10.10 3.20
N GLN A 40 18.00 -9.81 4.50
CA GLN A 40 17.24 -10.62 5.45
C GLN A 40 15.74 -10.58 5.11
N GLU A 41 15.20 -9.40 4.80
CA GLU A 41 13.80 -9.25 4.38
C GLU A 41 13.51 -10.03 3.10
N LEU A 42 14.40 -9.97 2.10
CA LEU A 42 14.28 -10.77 0.88
C LEU A 42 14.14 -12.26 1.20
N THR A 43 15.08 -12.81 1.99
CA THR A 43 15.12 -14.23 2.31
C THR A 43 13.90 -14.68 3.13
N GLU A 44 13.44 -13.85 4.07
CA GLU A 44 12.29 -14.16 4.92
C GLU A 44 10.95 -14.04 4.18
N THR A 45 10.82 -13.15 3.19
CA THR A 45 9.52 -12.79 2.60
C THR A 45 9.27 -13.35 1.20
N ALA A 46 10.30 -13.50 0.35
CA ALA A 46 10.12 -13.81 -1.08
C ALA A 46 9.35 -15.11 -1.36
N HIS A 47 9.51 -16.12 -0.51
CA HIS A 47 8.84 -17.42 -0.64
C HIS A 47 7.56 -17.55 0.19
N THR A 48 7.11 -16.45 0.81
CA THR A 48 5.90 -16.43 1.64
C THR A 48 4.74 -15.77 0.90
N SER A 49 3.55 -15.85 1.50
CA SER A 49 2.37 -15.12 1.01
C SER A 49 2.50 -13.60 1.09
N MET A 50 3.44 -13.07 1.90
CA MET A 50 3.73 -11.64 1.95
C MET A 50 4.47 -11.19 0.69
N GLY A 51 5.44 -12.00 0.28
CA GLY A 51 6.25 -11.83 -0.92
C GLY A 51 7.21 -10.64 -0.85
N TRP A 52 8.14 -10.61 -1.79
CA TRP A 52 9.10 -9.53 -2.00
C TRP A 52 8.96 -8.96 -3.42
N SER A 53 9.15 -7.66 -3.61
CA SER A 53 9.12 -7.02 -4.93
C SER A 53 10.53 -6.74 -5.44
N CYS A 54 10.80 -7.06 -6.71
CA CYS A 54 12.07 -6.69 -7.34
C CYS A 54 12.16 -5.19 -7.62
N TYR A 55 13.36 -4.66 -7.82
CA TYR A 55 13.62 -3.22 -8.01
C TYR A 55 12.78 -2.56 -9.12
N TYR A 56 12.41 -3.30 -10.18
CA TYR A 56 11.50 -2.79 -11.21
C TYR A 56 10.07 -2.62 -10.72
N CYS A 57 9.59 -3.54 -9.89
CA CYS A 57 8.21 -3.53 -9.42
C CYS A 57 8.04 -2.70 -8.15
N ASP A 58 9.09 -2.61 -7.34
CA ASP A 58 9.19 -1.78 -6.13
C ASP A 58 9.10 -0.28 -6.48
N ASN A 59 9.68 0.11 -7.62
CA ASN A 59 9.65 1.48 -8.11
C ASN A 59 8.35 1.80 -8.89
N ILE A 60 7.34 2.31 -8.19
CA ILE A 60 6.05 2.75 -8.78
C ILE A 60 6.20 3.89 -9.77
N ASN A 61 7.26 4.69 -9.67
CA ASN A 61 7.50 5.83 -10.55
C ASN A 61 7.60 5.40 -12.02
N LEU A 62 7.97 4.13 -12.28
CA LEU A 62 8.02 3.53 -13.61
C LEU A 62 6.63 3.28 -14.24
N LEU A 63 5.54 3.46 -13.49
CA LEU A 63 4.17 3.37 -13.99
C LEU A 63 3.63 4.70 -14.51
N LEU A 64 4.27 5.82 -14.12
CA LEU A 64 3.95 7.12 -14.67
C LEU A 64 4.42 7.18 -16.13
N THR A 65 3.61 7.82 -16.96
CA THR A 65 4.05 8.25 -18.30
C THR A 65 5.14 9.30 -18.18
N GLU A 66 5.91 9.50 -19.26
CA GLU A 66 6.95 10.53 -19.30
C GLU A 66 6.36 11.92 -19.02
N GLU A 67 5.15 12.19 -19.54
CA GLU A 67 4.43 13.45 -19.34
C GLU A 67 3.98 13.65 -17.89
N GLU A 68 3.42 12.60 -17.25
CA GLU A 68 3.02 12.65 -15.84
C GLU A 68 4.23 12.87 -14.92
N MET A 69 5.33 12.15 -15.17
CA MET A 69 6.57 12.31 -14.42
C MET A 69 7.14 13.72 -14.60
N TYR A 70 7.21 14.21 -15.84
CA TYR A 70 7.71 15.55 -16.13
C TYR A 70 6.88 16.64 -15.45
N SER A 71 5.55 16.53 -15.52
CA SER A 71 4.64 17.47 -14.84
C SER A 71 4.82 17.47 -13.32
N LEU A 72 5.03 16.30 -12.72
CA LEU A 72 5.29 16.17 -11.29
C LEU A 72 6.62 16.85 -10.91
N MET A 73 7.68 16.59 -11.67
CA MET A 73 9.00 17.20 -11.46
C MET A 73 8.98 18.73 -11.60
N GLU A 74 8.26 19.26 -12.59
CA GLU A 74 8.11 20.72 -12.74
C GLU A 74 7.32 21.34 -11.58
N THR A 75 6.34 20.62 -11.03
CA THR A 75 5.62 21.06 -9.83
C THR A 75 6.55 21.16 -8.63
N PHE A 76 7.41 20.16 -8.41
CA PHE A 76 8.41 20.18 -7.33
C PHE A 76 9.38 21.34 -7.47
N LYS A 77 9.86 21.59 -8.69
CA LYS A 77 10.75 22.71 -9.00
C LYS A 77 10.09 24.06 -8.72
N GLN A 78 8.82 24.24 -9.06
CA GLN A 78 8.06 25.46 -8.76
C GLN A 78 7.89 25.66 -7.24
N CYS A 79 7.73 24.57 -6.49
CA CYS A 79 7.67 24.57 -5.03
C CYS A 79 9.04 24.64 -4.36
N LYS A 80 10.14 24.70 -5.13
CA LYS A 80 11.53 24.69 -4.64
C LYS A 80 11.90 23.45 -3.81
N ILE A 81 11.21 22.33 -4.04
CA ILE A 81 11.59 21.05 -3.44
C ILE A 81 12.86 20.56 -4.12
N ILE A 82 13.87 20.19 -3.32
CA ILE A 82 15.16 19.70 -3.81
C ILE A 82 15.10 18.17 -3.91
N PRO A 83 15.26 17.58 -5.11
CA PRO A 83 15.31 16.12 -5.24
C PRO A 83 16.42 15.50 -4.40
N GLU A 84 16.21 14.26 -3.96
CA GLU A 84 17.14 13.48 -3.12
C GLU A 84 17.42 14.08 -1.73
N SER A 85 16.73 15.17 -1.35
CA SER A 85 16.81 15.76 -0.02
C SER A 85 15.57 15.43 0.81
N CYS A 86 15.73 15.30 2.13
CA CYS A 86 14.61 15.10 3.03
C CYS A 86 13.70 16.34 3.05
N LEU A 87 12.39 16.14 3.18
CA LEU A 87 11.37 17.17 3.13
C LEU A 87 10.79 17.45 4.53
N GLY A 88 10.86 18.70 4.99
CA GLY A 88 10.24 19.13 6.25
C GLY A 88 8.74 19.39 6.13
N SER A 89 8.05 19.56 7.27
CA SER A 89 6.61 19.84 7.32
C SER A 89 6.21 21.11 6.58
N ASP A 90 7.02 22.15 6.68
CA ASP A 90 6.72 23.48 6.10
C ASP A 90 6.79 23.44 4.57
N ASP A 91 7.80 22.78 4.02
CA ASP A 91 7.95 22.58 2.58
C ASP A 91 6.85 21.66 2.04
N PHE A 92 6.50 20.61 2.78
CA PHE A 92 5.39 19.71 2.44
C PHE A 92 4.06 20.45 2.37
N LEU A 93 3.69 21.22 3.40
CA LEU A 93 2.45 21.99 3.41
C LEU A 93 2.43 23.05 2.31
N SER A 94 3.55 23.77 2.11
CA SER A 94 3.67 24.75 1.03
C SER A 94 3.41 24.12 -0.34
N TYR A 95 3.94 22.92 -0.58
CA TYR A 95 3.66 22.13 -1.77
C TYR A 95 2.17 21.72 -1.86
N LYS A 96 1.55 21.25 -0.77
CA LYS A 96 0.12 20.87 -0.78
C LYS A 96 -0.79 22.06 -1.07
N HIS A 97 -0.53 23.23 -0.49
CA HIS A 97 -1.21 24.46 -0.85
C HIS A 97 -1.06 24.80 -2.33
N PHE A 98 0.16 24.70 -2.87
CA PHE A 98 0.42 24.99 -4.26
C PHE A 98 -0.37 24.07 -5.20
N VAL A 99 -0.33 22.77 -4.94
CA VAL A 99 -1.04 21.75 -5.73
C VAL A 99 -2.55 21.92 -5.62
N SER A 100 -3.07 22.20 -4.43
CA SER A 100 -4.50 22.44 -4.23
C SER A 100 -4.99 23.63 -5.05
N ARG A 101 -4.27 24.76 -4.96
CA ARG A 101 -4.58 25.97 -5.74
C ARG A 101 -4.47 25.74 -7.24
N GLN A 102 -3.42 25.08 -7.71
CA GLN A 102 -3.21 24.83 -9.14
C GLN A 102 -4.28 23.93 -9.74
N LEU A 103 -4.70 22.89 -9.03
CA LEU A 103 -5.56 21.86 -9.60
C LEU A 103 -7.04 22.07 -9.32
N PHE A 104 -7.40 22.82 -8.27
CA PHE A 104 -8.80 23.00 -7.86
C PHE A 104 -9.24 24.47 -7.80
N ASP A 105 -8.33 25.44 -7.96
CA ASP A 105 -8.60 26.87 -7.74
C ASP A 105 -9.20 27.17 -6.35
N GLU A 106 -9.00 26.26 -5.40
CA GLU A 106 -9.52 26.32 -4.04
C GLU A 106 -8.40 26.69 -3.06
N GLN A 107 -8.75 27.44 -2.02
CA GLN A 107 -7.88 27.63 -0.88
C GLN A 107 -7.99 26.40 0.04
N MET A 108 -6.85 25.88 0.49
CA MET A 108 -6.83 24.78 1.44
C MET A 108 -7.50 25.25 2.73
N THR A 109 -8.52 24.51 3.19
CA THR A 109 -9.18 24.79 4.47
C THR A 109 -8.36 24.20 5.62
N GLU A 110 -8.63 24.66 6.84
CA GLU A 110 -7.95 24.16 8.05
C GLU A 110 -8.14 22.64 8.22
N GLU A 111 -9.32 22.11 7.87
CA GLU A 111 -9.58 20.67 7.92
C GLU A 111 -8.74 19.88 6.88
N MET A 112 -8.53 20.44 5.69
CA MET A 112 -7.67 19.83 4.67
C MET A 112 -6.19 19.89 5.08
N GLU A 113 -5.76 21.00 5.70
CA GLU A 113 -4.41 21.12 6.27
C GLU A 113 -4.16 20.05 7.33
N GLU A 114 -5.11 19.83 8.25
CA GLU A 114 -4.99 18.81 9.29
C GLU A 114 -4.88 17.40 8.70
N LEU A 115 -5.64 17.10 7.63
CA LEU A 115 -5.53 15.82 6.91
C LEU A 115 -4.16 15.64 6.25
N GLU A 116 -3.63 16.67 5.59
CA GLU A 116 -2.31 16.62 4.96
C GLU A 116 -1.18 16.54 6.02
N LEU A 117 -1.33 17.16 7.19
CA LEU A 117 -0.41 16.99 8.33
C LEU A 117 -0.48 15.58 8.93
N GLY A 118 -1.66 14.98 8.97
CA GLY A 118 -1.84 13.56 9.30
C GLY A 118 -1.08 12.67 8.32
N GLN A 119 -1.13 12.99 7.03
CA GLN A 119 -0.38 12.29 5.99
C GLN A 119 1.14 12.48 6.13
N PHE A 120 1.60 13.68 6.48
CA PHE A 120 3.01 13.94 6.79
C PHE A 120 3.48 13.04 7.95
N SER A 121 2.69 12.97 9.02
CA SER A 121 2.99 12.14 10.19
C SER A 121 3.01 10.64 9.87
N ALA A 122 2.20 10.21 8.90
CA ALA A 122 2.23 8.83 8.42
C ALA A 122 3.52 8.54 7.64
N LEU A 123 3.95 9.47 6.78
CA LEU A 123 5.18 9.37 5.98
C LEU A 123 6.47 9.45 6.82
N ASP A 124 6.40 10.00 8.03
CA ASP A 124 7.49 10.04 9.00
C ASP A 124 7.19 9.18 10.25
N PRO A 125 7.22 7.83 10.12
CA PRO A 125 6.87 6.92 11.22
C PRO A 125 7.83 7.04 12.41
N GLU A 126 9.07 7.46 12.15
CA GLU A 126 10.09 7.65 13.19
C GLU A 126 10.00 9.02 13.87
N LYS A 127 9.10 9.90 13.41
CA LYS A 127 8.87 11.25 13.95
C LYS A 127 10.14 12.10 13.98
N ARG A 128 10.95 12.01 12.93
CA ARG A 128 12.19 12.80 12.76
C ARG A 128 11.91 14.25 12.37
N GLY A 129 10.66 14.58 12.01
CA GLY A 129 10.24 15.86 11.47
C GLY A 129 10.57 16.04 9.99
N GLN A 130 10.93 14.95 9.30
CA GLN A 130 11.35 14.97 7.90
C GLN A 130 10.92 13.68 7.19
N ILE A 131 10.54 13.81 5.92
CA ILE A 131 10.19 12.69 5.04
C ILE A 131 11.36 12.44 4.08
N GLU A 132 11.73 11.17 3.89
CA GLU A 132 12.73 10.80 2.88
C GLU A 132 12.20 11.08 1.47
N TRP A 133 13.07 11.56 0.59
CA TRP A 133 12.70 11.87 -0.80
C TRP A 133 12.00 10.71 -1.52
N ALA A 134 12.50 9.48 -1.32
CA ALA A 134 11.93 8.30 -1.96
C ALA A 134 10.48 8.03 -1.51
N ASP A 135 10.18 8.19 -0.22
CA ASP A 135 8.82 7.99 0.31
C ASP A 135 7.88 9.12 -0.15
N PHE A 136 8.37 10.37 -0.20
CA PHE A 136 7.61 11.50 -0.71
C PHE A 136 7.29 11.35 -2.21
N LEU A 137 8.30 11.10 -3.05
CA LEU A 137 8.14 10.91 -4.49
C LEU A 137 7.20 9.75 -4.81
N TYR A 138 7.33 8.67 -4.05
CA TYR A 138 6.46 7.52 -4.16
C TYR A 138 4.99 7.91 -3.91
N HIS A 139 4.74 8.59 -2.78
CA HIS A 139 3.40 8.97 -2.37
C HIS A 139 2.73 9.87 -3.42
N GLU A 140 3.48 10.87 -3.93
CA GLU A 140 2.96 11.74 -4.97
C GLU A 140 2.74 11.01 -6.29
N SER A 141 3.57 10.01 -6.63
CA SER A 141 3.35 9.19 -7.82
C SER A 141 2.04 8.39 -7.76
N ILE A 142 1.68 7.85 -6.58
CA ILE A 142 0.37 7.21 -6.38
C ILE A 142 -0.76 8.23 -6.51
N ARG A 143 -0.64 9.43 -5.94
CA ARG A 143 -1.68 10.48 -6.09
C ARG A 143 -1.85 10.93 -7.54
N VAL A 144 -0.77 11.03 -8.31
CA VAL A 144 -0.82 11.31 -9.75
C VAL A 144 -1.59 10.20 -10.48
N LEU A 145 -1.25 8.93 -10.22
CA LEU A 145 -1.98 7.79 -10.81
C LEU A 145 -3.47 7.83 -10.47
N GLU A 146 -3.81 8.01 -9.19
CA GLU A 146 -5.20 8.05 -8.73
C GLU A 146 -5.99 9.21 -9.36
N LYS A 147 -5.36 10.37 -9.49
CA LYS A 147 -6.02 11.58 -9.99
C LYS A 147 -6.25 11.56 -11.50
N PHE A 148 -5.25 11.15 -12.27
CA PHE A 148 -5.28 11.31 -13.73
C PHE A 148 -5.70 10.04 -14.48
N ARG A 149 -5.64 8.87 -13.84
CA ARG A 149 -6.03 7.61 -14.49
C ARG A 149 -7.46 7.24 -14.15
N SER A 150 -8.20 6.76 -15.16
CA SER A 150 -9.45 6.06 -14.90
C SER A 150 -9.19 4.74 -14.16
N GLN A 151 -10.17 4.26 -13.40
CA GLN A 151 -10.11 2.94 -12.75
C GLN A 151 -9.74 1.80 -13.73
N ASN A 152 -10.28 1.84 -14.96
CA ASN A 152 -9.93 0.86 -15.99
C ASN A 152 -8.46 0.93 -16.41
N SER A 153 -7.87 2.14 -16.47
CA SER A 153 -6.45 2.30 -16.74
C SER A 153 -5.61 1.76 -15.58
N LEU A 154 -6.01 1.98 -14.32
CA LEU A 154 -5.31 1.44 -13.15
C LEU A 154 -5.32 -0.08 -13.14
N VAL A 155 -6.46 -0.72 -13.45
CA VAL A 155 -6.57 -2.18 -13.57
C VAL A 155 -5.62 -2.74 -14.65
N ARG A 156 -5.39 -1.99 -15.73
CA ARG A 156 -4.45 -2.39 -16.79
C ARG A 156 -2.98 -2.36 -16.35
N LEU A 157 -2.63 -1.56 -15.33
CA LEU A 157 -1.29 -1.54 -14.74
C LEU A 157 -1.03 -2.73 -13.80
N LEU A 158 -2.09 -3.41 -13.34
CA LEU A 158 -1.95 -4.63 -12.55
C LEU A 158 -1.39 -5.77 -13.40
N THR A 159 -0.37 -6.42 -12.86
CA THR A 159 0.23 -7.64 -13.43
C THR A 159 -0.68 -8.86 -13.28
N ALA A 160 -0.35 -9.94 -14.00
CA ALA A 160 -1.08 -11.20 -13.87
C ALA A 160 -1.08 -11.75 -12.44
N LYS A 161 0.08 -11.72 -11.74
CA LYS A 161 0.19 -12.21 -10.36
C LYS A 161 -0.64 -11.38 -9.38
N GLU A 162 -0.67 -10.06 -9.57
CA GLU A 162 -1.52 -9.18 -8.75
C GLU A 162 -3.00 -9.46 -8.95
N ARG A 163 -3.43 -9.69 -10.20
CA ARG A 163 -4.82 -10.06 -10.50
C ARG A 163 -5.19 -11.43 -9.93
N GLU A 164 -4.28 -12.41 -9.96
CA GLU A 164 -4.49 -13.70 -9.31
C GLU A 164 -4.58 -13.57 -7.79
N ARG A 165 -3.72 -12.76 -7.17
CA ARG A 165 -3.79 -12.49 -5.72
C ARG A 165 -5.09 -11.78 -5.35
N ALA A 166 -5.52 -10.79 -6.14
CA ALA A 166 -6.82 -10.13 -6.00
C ALA A 166 -7.98 -11.12 -6.13
N ARG A 167 -7.91 -12.05 -7.08
CA ARG A 167 -8.92 -13.09 -7.25
C ARG A 167 -8.98 -14.02 -6.05
N ALA A 168 -7.83 -14.45 -5.53
CA ALA A 168 -7.77 -15.27 -4.33
C ALA A 168 -8.39 -14.55 -3.12
N SER A 169 -8.11 -13.26 -2.95
CA SER A 169 -8.74 -12.43 -1.90
C SER A 169 -10.26 -12.33 -2.09
N PHE A 170 -10.73 -12.08 -3.31
CA PHE A 170 -12.17 -11.99 -3.60
C PHE A 170 -12.91 -13.29 -3.30
N THR A 171 -12.38 -14.43 -3.77
CA THR A 171 -12.97 -15.75 -3.51
C THR A 171 -12.92 -16.16 -2.04
N ALA A 172 -11.97 -15.63 -1.26
CA ALA A 172 -11.95 -15.84 0.19
C ALA A 172 -13.05 -15.05 0.92
N LEU A 173 -13.55 -13.96 0.32
CA LEU A 173 -14.64 -13.14 0.84
C LEU A 173 -16.01 -13.65 0.39
N ASP A 174 -16.13 -14.09 -0.87
CA ASP A 174 -17.31 -14.71 -1.48
C ASP A 174 -17.52 -16.16 -0.97
N GLN A 175 -17.99 -16.28 0.28
CA GLN A 175 -18.14 -17.57 0.97
C GLN A 175 -19.28 -18.43 0.41
N ASP A 176 -20.34 -17.81 -0.08
CA ASP A 176 -21.51 -18.44 -0.70
C ASP A 176 -21.34 -18.69 -2.20
N LYS A 177 -20.28 -18.16 -2.82
CA LYS A 177 -19.88 -18.38 -4.22
C LYS A 177 -20.92 -17.89 -5.21
N ASP A 178 -21.61 -16.82 -4.86
CA ASP A 178 -22.59 -16.17 -5.73
C ASP A 178 -21.93 -15.16 -6.70
N GLY A 179 -20.63 -14.91 -6.52
CA GLY A 179 -19.84 -13.99 -7.33
C GLY A 179 -19.97 -12.53 -6.90
N LEU A 180 -20.54 -12.27 -5.71
CA LEU A 180 -20.73 -10.96 -5.13
C LEU A 180 -20.14 -10.90 -3.72
N ILE A 181 -19.70 -9.70 -3.32
CA ILE A 181 -19.30 -9.40 -1.94
C ILE A 181 -19.92 -8.09 -1.52
N THR A 182 -19.93 -7.80 -0.22
CA THR A 182 -20.38 -6.50 0.28
C THR A 182 -19.33 -5.41 0.07
N GLY A 183 -19.77 -4.15 -0.07
CA GLY A 183 -18.88 -2.98 -0.13
C GLY A 183 -18.02 -2.86 1.12
N GLY A 184 -18.55 -3.24 2.29
CA GLY A 184 -17.79 -3.32 3.53
C GLY A 184 -16.65 -4.35 3.48
N GLU A 185 -16.85 -5.50 2.84
CA GLU A 185 -15.80 -6.51 2.62
C GLU A 185 -14.76 -6.04 1.61
N SER A 186 -15.19 -5.39 0.52
CA SER A 186 -14.28 -4.77 -0.46
C SER A 186 -13.34 -3.78 0.23
N LYS A 187 -13.87 -2.88 1.06
CA LYS A 187 -13.07 -1.91 1.83
C LYS A 187 -12.16 -2.57 2.85
N LYS A 188 -12.62 -3.59 3.57
CA LYS A 188 -11.77 -4.35 4.50
C LYS A 188 -10.59 -5.01 3.78
N ALA A 189 -10.78 -5.49 2.55
CA ALA A 189 -9.73 -6.07 1.73
C ALA A 189 -8.60 -5.07 1.44
N GLN A 190 -8.91 -3.77 1.28
CA GLN A 190 -7.93 -2.73 0.99
C GLN A 190 -6.81 -2.68 2.04
N HIS A 191 -7.16 -2.81 3.32
CA HIS A 191 -6.17 -2.83 4.41
C HIS A 191 -5.29 -4.08 4.42
N THR A 192 -5.76 -5.19 3.84
CA THR A 192 -4.99 -6.43 3.83
C THR A 192 -3.80 -6.38 2.87
N TRP A 193 -3.85 -5.50 1.86
CA TRP A 193 -2.74 -5.31 0.91
C TRP A 193 -1.46 -4.81 1.57
N PHE A 194 -1.59 -4.03 2.64
CA PHE A 194 -0.46 -3.39 3.34
C PHE A 194 0.04 -4.16 4.57
N ARG A 195 -0.50 -5.35 4.86
CA ARG A 195 -0.03 -6.15 6.00
C ARG A 195 1.39 -6.66 5.73
N LYS A 196 2.34 -6.29 6.59
CA LYS A 196 3.73 -6.79 6.62
C LYS A 196 4.04 -7.48 7.94
N HIS A 197 5.13 -8.25 7.97
CA HIS A 197 5.59 -8.93 9.18
C HIS A 197 5.93 -7.85 10.21
N THR A 198 5.08 -7.67 11.23
CA THR A 198 5.50 -6.94 12.42
C THR A 198 6.53 -7.81 13.13
N LYS A 199 7.73 -7.25 13.36
CA LYS A 199 8.82 -7.90 14.11
C LYS A 199 8.40 -8.39 15.50
N GLU A 200 7.25 -7.94 16.01
CA GLU A 200 6.70 -8.35 17.31
C GLU A 200 6.00 -9.72 17.32
N SER A 201 5.70 -10.33 16.16
CA SER A 201 5.02 -11.65 16.12
C SER A 201 5.97 -12.85 16.23
N GLN A 202 7.27 -12.65 16.47
CA GLN A 202 8.24 -13.73 16.73
C GLN A 202 8.73 -13.76 18.19
N SER A 203 7.86 -13.41 19.14
CA SER A 203 8.02 -13.92 20.51
C SER A 203 7.00 -15.04 20.74
N CYS A 204 7.50 -16.20 21.14
CA CYS A 204 6.79 -17.45 21.48
C CYS A 204 6.53 -18.44 20.31
N ASN A 205 7.46 -19.37 20.07
CA ASN A 205 7.41 -20.67 20.75
C ASN A 205 8.57 -21.59 20.32
N VAL A 206 9.47 -21.84 21.27
CA VAL A 206 10.38 -22.98 21.27
C VAL A 206 9.59 -24.17 21.85
N ARG A 207 9.66 -25.30 21.13
CA ARG A 207 9.55 -26.72 21.57
C ARG A 207 8.27 -27.52 21.24
N LEU A 208 8.59 -28.64 20.57
CA LEU A 208 8.06 -29.99 20.70
C LEU A 208 6.90 -30.45 19.78
N VAL A 209 7.31 -31.20 18.75
CA VAL A 209 6.78 -32.50 18.31
C VAL A 209 5.35 -32.87 18.72
N GLY A 210 4.48 -33.05 17.73
CA GLY A 210 3.46 -34.12 17.75
C GLY A 210 1.99 -33.70 17.81
N LEU A 211 1.31 -33.96 16.69
CA LEU A 211 -0.12 -34.32 16.54
C LEU A 211 -1.19 -33.21 16.54
N CYS A 212 -1.92 -33.20 15.41
CA CYS A 212 -3.33 -32.84 15.19
C CYS A 212 -3.77 -31.36 15.28
N SER A 213 -4.20 -30.80 14.14
CA SER A 213 -5.26 -29.79 14.07
C SER A 213 -6.64 -30.42 14.35
N PRO A 214 -7.77 -29.67 14.46
CA PRO A 214 -7.97 -28.21 14.38
C PRO A 214 -8.78 -27.66 15.58
N VAL A 215 -9.00 -26.34 15.64
CA VAL A 215 -10.26 -25.63 15.99
C VAL A 215 -9.94 -24.22 16.50
N LEU A 216 -10.67 -23.26 15.91
CA LEU A 216 -10.80 -21.85 16.24
C LEU A 216 -10.94 -21.58 17.75
N ASN A 217 -10.37 -20.47 18.24
CA ASN A 217 -10.99 -19.67 19.31
C ASN A 217 -10.47 -18.22 19.29
N PHE A 218 -11.34 -17.32 18.82
CA PHE A 218 -11.34 -15.91 19.18
C PHE A 218 -12.04 -15.79 20.53
N SER A 219 -11.34 -15.33 21.57
CA SER A 219 -11.95 -15.00 22.86
C SER A 219 -12.28 -13.51 22.89
N ILE A 220 -13.58 -13.21 22.74
CA ILE A 220 -14.21 -11.94 23.11
C ILE A 220 -14.51 -12.00 24.61
N SER A 221 -14.03 -11.04 25.38
CA SER A 221 -14.53 -10.79 26.74
C SER A 221 -15.19 -9.43 26.81
N HIS A 222 -16.52 -9.43 26.71
CA HIS A 222 -17.38 -8.31 27.09
C HIS A 222 -17.66 -8.36 28.59
N VAL A 223 -17.44 -7.24 29.27
CA VAL A 223 -18.34 -6.75 30.33
C VAL A 223 -18.21 -5.22 30.42
N GLY A 224 -19.27 -4.51 30.03
CA GLY A 224 -19.60 -3.17 30.57
C GLY A 224 -20.71 -3.32 31.63
N PRO A 225 -21.51 -2.29 31.96
CA PRO A 225 -21.44 -0.85 31.62
C PRO A 225 -21.76 0.08 32.83
N ILE A 226 -21.60 1.42 32.70
CA ILE A 226 -22.56 2.49 33.10
C ILE A 226 -22.12 3.78 32.35
N SER A 227 -22.78 4.20 31.26
CA SER A 227 -23.92 5.14 31.17
C SER A 227 -23.74 6.49 31.90
N GLU A 228 -23.37 7.54 31.16
CA GLU A 228 -23.97 8.88 31.31
C GLU A 228 -24.09 9.54 29.93
N SER A 229 -25.26 10.11 29.70
CA SER A 229 -25.80 10.65 28.46
C SER A 229 -25.49 12.14 28.28
N SER A 230 -25.25 12.59 27.04
CA SER A 230 -25.91 13.78 26.48
C SER A 230 -25.73 13.92 24.95
N PRO A 231 -26.64 14.63 24.26
CA PRO A 231 -26.91 14.45 22.84
C PRO A 231 -26.47 15.65 21.99
N ALA A 232 -25.88 15.41 20.80
CA ALA A 232 -26.05 16.22 19.59
C ALA A 232 -25.02 15.83 18.52
N SER A 233 -25.45 15.08 17.50
CA SER A 233 -25.03 15.26 16.09
C SER A 233 -25.85 14.32 15.20
N SER A 234 -27.08 14.73 14.90
CA SER A 234 -27.81 14.19 13.75
C SER A 234 -27.14 14.68 12.47
N GLY A 235 -26.24 13.89 11.91
CA GLY A 235 -25.65 14.14 10.61
C GLY A 235 -24.91 12.91 10.07
N SER A 236 -25.44 12.33 8.99
CA SER A 236 -24.74 11.36 8.11
C SER A 236 -24.63 9.88 8.55
N GLY A 237 -25.69 9.29 9.13
CA GLY A 237 -25.75 7.83 9.33
C GLY A 237 -26.24 7.03 8.10
N LYS A 238 -27.15 7.61 7.30
CA LYS A 238 -27.87 6.86 6.24
C LYS A 238 -27.03 6.51 5.00
N SER A 239 -25.98 7.27 4.69
CA SER A 239 -25.17 7.04 3.48
C SER A 239 -24.07 5.99 3.69
N ARG A 240 -23.50 5.91 4.89
CA ARG A 240 -22.46 4.93 5.23
C ARG A 240 -22.99 3.49 5.23
N ASP A 241 -24.13 3.25 5.88
CA ASP A 241 -24.75 1.91 5.94
C ASP A 241 -25.21 1.41 4.57
N GLN A 242 -25.53 2.32 3.65
CA GLN A 242 -26.01 1.97 2.31
C GLN A 242 -24.87 1.58 1.36
N ASP A 243 -23.69 2.15 1.53
CA ASP A 243 -22.49 1.80 0.76
C ASP A 243 -21.82 0.52 1.29
N GLU A 244 -21.89 0.26 2.60
CA GLU A 244 -21.37 -1.00 3.17
C GLU A 244 -22.15 -2.23 2.69
N ASN A 245 -23.47 -2.11 2.53
CA ASN A 245 -24.34 -3.20 2.07
C ASN A 245 -24.45 -3.27 0.53
N ARG A 246 -23.76 -2.41 -0.20
CA ARG A 246 -23.75 -2.46 -1.67
C ARG A 246 -23.11 -3.78 -2.11
N GLN A 247 -23.73 -4.44 -3.10
CA GLN A 247 -23.18 -5.63 -3.73
C GLN A 247 -22.09 -5.22 -4.73
N VAL A 248 -20.94 -5.89 -4.67
CA VAL A 248 -19.75 -5.61 -5.46
C VAL A 248 -19.35 -6.90 -6.18
N ASP A 249 -19.36 -6.87 -7.51
CA ASP A 249 -18.89 -7.98 -8.33
C ASP A 249 -17.35 -7.99 -8.47
N TRP A 250 -16.81 -9.03 -9.10
CA TRP A 250 -15.38 -9.16 -9.33
C TRP A 250 -14.75 -7.96 -10.06
N LEU A 251 -15.42 -7.42 -11.08
CA LEU A 251 -14.86 -6.35 -11.89
C LEU A 251 -14.80 -5.05 -11.08
N GLU A 252 -15.84 -4.77 -10.31
CA GLU A 252 -15.93 -3.59 -9.47
C GLU A 252 -14.96 -3.68 -8.29
N PHE A 253 -14.85 -4.84 -7.65
CA PHE A 253 -13.84 -5.09 -6.62
C PHE A 253 -12.43 -4.78 -7.12
N LEU A 254 -12.10 -5.24 -8.33
CA LEU A 254 -10.77 -5.05 -8.90
C LEU A 254 -10.49 -3.58 -9.22
N LYS A 255 -11.50 -2.82 -9.69
CA LYS A 255 -11.37 -1.37 -9.93
C LYS A 255 -11.17 -0.60 -8.64
N GLU A 256 -11.94 -0.89 -7.60
CA GLU A 256 -11.84 -0.25 -6.29
C GLU A 256 -10.51 -0.54 -5.60
N ASN A 257 -9.97 -1.75 -5.78
CA ASN A 257 -8.74 -2.19 -5.13
C ASN A 257 -7.47 -1.88 -5.95
N ALA A 258 -7.58 -1.51 -7.23
CA ALA A 258 -6.42 -1.38 -8.11
C ALA A 258 -5.36 -0.42 -7.57
N ILE A 259 -5.77 0.76 -7.08
CA ILE A 259 -4.81 1.74 -6.53
C ILE A 259 -4.13 1.22 -5.27
N TYR A 260 -4.86 0.53 -4.39
CA TYR A 260 -4.31 -0.05 -3.16
C TYR A 260 -3.34 -1.20 -3.45
N ILE A 261 -3.61 -2.01 -4.47
CA ILE A 261 -2.71 -3.08 -4.90
C ILE A 261 -1.40 -2.49 -5.46
N LEU A 262 -1.49 -1.45 -6.30
CA LEU A 262 -0.31 -0.73 -6.79
C LEU A 262 0.46 -0.08 -5.63
N ALA A 263 -0.25 0.59 -4.71
CA ALA A 263 0.34 1.22 -3.54
C ALA A 263 1.03 0.24 -2.58
N ALA A 264 0.69 -1.06 -2.65
CA ALA A 264 1.30 -2.13 -1.87
C ALA A 264 2.51 -2.79 -2.56
N ARG A 265 3.00 -2.30 -3.72
CA ARG A 265 4.18 -2.86 -4.37
C ARG A 265 5.49 -2.69 -3.61
N PRO A 266 5.74 -1.60 -2.88
CA PRO A 266 7.01 -1.43 -2.18
C PRO A 266 7.31 -2.48 -1.12
N ASN A 267 8.60 -2.73 -0.91
CA ASN A 267 9.10 -3.45 0.25
C ASN A 267 9.18 -2.56 1.50
N SER A 268 9.16 -1.23 1.37
CA SER A 268 8.95 -0.31 2.51
C SER A 268 7.54 -0.44 3.09
N GLY A 269 7.37 -0.14 4.38
CA GLY A 269 6.17 -0.44 5.18
C GLY A 269 4.82 -0.14 4.53
N ALA A 270 4.75 0.80 3.58
CA ALA A 270 3.57 1.20 2.82
C ALA A 270 2.32 1.55 3.66
N VAL A 271 2.43 1.52 4.99
CA VAL A 271 1.36 1.86 5.94
C VAL A 271 0.93 3.32 5.75
N HIS A 272 1.86 4.16 5.31
CA HIS A 272 1.65 5.57 4.99
C HIS A 272 1.04 5.82 3.61
N LEU A 273 0.83 4.77 2.81
CA LEU A 273 0.32 4.84 1.43
C LEU A 273 -1.15 4.45 1.33
N ARG A 274 -1.87 4.54 2.45
CA ARG A 274 -3.31 4.36 2.46
C ARG A 274 -3.93 5.60 1.82
N PRO A 275 -4.67 5.47 0.71
CA PRO A 275 -5.59 6.50 0.28
C PRO A 275 -6.49 6.92 1.47
N PRO A 276 -6.77 8.22 1.62
CA PRO A 276 -7.67 8.68 2.68
C PRO A 276 -9.06 8.03 2.54
N LEU A 277 -9.67 7.72 3.69
CA LEU A 277 -11.01 7.12 3.79
C LEU A 277 -12.13 8.12 3.46
#